data_AF-A0A1I3U645-F1
#
_entry.id   AF-A0A1I3U645-F1
#
_cell.length_a   1.000
_cell.length_b   1.000
_cell.length_c   1.000
_cell.angle_alpha   90.00
_cell.angle_beta   90.00
_cell.angle_gamma   90.00
#
_symmetry.space_group_name_H-M   'P 1'
#
loop_
_entity.id
_entity.type
_entity.pdbx_description
1 polymer ?
#
loop_
_entity_poly.entity_id
_entity_poly.type
_entity_poly.pdbx_seq_one_letter_code
_entity_poly.pdbx_strand_id
1 'polypeptide(L)'
;MESDPIGAYQLLYDAARKALCAVLENQGLRASSRGGHIAVYEAVGAQLDPPLGQSLRPFDRMRRRRNEAEYPRLGSPRFSADDVRADMAKVEAIVEIATKVIDQMQPF
;
A
#
# COMPACT_ATOMS: atom_id res chain seq x y z
N MET A 1 17.02 -6.06 -3.77
CA MET A 1 16.02 -6.23 -4.85
C MET A 1 16.41 -7.33 -5.82
N GLU A 2 17.65 -7.39 -6.32
CA GLU A 2 18.02 -8.38 -7.34
C GLU A 2 18.19 -9.81 -6.80
N SER A 3 18.69 -9.95 -5.58
CA SER A 3 18.87 -11.25 -4.92
C SER A 3 17.57 -11.85 -4.38
N ASP A 4 16.61 -11.01 -4.01
CA ASP A 4 15.29 -11.40 -3.49
C ASP A 4 14.24 -10.34 -3.88
N PRO A 5 13.64 -10.48 -5.08
CA PRO A 5 12.62 -9.53 -5.55
C PRO A 5 11.28 -9.72 -4.83
N ILE A 6 10.98 -10.93 -4.32
CA ILE A 6 9.73 -11.21 -3.60
C ILE A 6 9.75 -10.51 -2.25
N GLY A 7 10.82 -10.70 -1.45
CA GLY A 7 10.98 -10.02 -0.17
C GLY A 7 11.03 -8.50 -0.33
N ALA A 8 11.71 -8.01 -1.38
CA ALA A 8 11.70 -6.58 -1.70
C ALA A 8 10.29 -6.04 -1.99
N TYR A 9 9.47 -6.78 -2.75
CA TYR A 9 8.10 -6.38 -3.01
C TYR A 9 7.20 -6.43 -1.78
N GLN A 10 7.42 -7.39 -0.87
CA GLN A 10 6.72 -7.45 0.41
C GLN A 10 7.00 -6.19 1.24
N LEU A 11 8.27 -5.78 1.36
CA LEU A 11 8.64 -4.55 2.07
C LEU A 11 8.06 -3.30 1.40
N LEU A 12 8.09 -3.25 0.07
CA LEU A 12 7.52 -2.15 -0.71
C LEU A 12 6.02 -2.01 -0.47
N TYR A 13 5.28 -3.12 -0.51
CA TYR A 13 3.85 -3.13 -0.19
C TYR A 13 3.57 -2.74 1.27
N ASP A 14 4.37 -3.24 2.21
CA ASP A 14 4.20 -2.93 3.63
C ASP A 14 4.46 -1.45 3.94
N ALA A 15 5.36 -0.79 3.21
CA ALA A 15 5.56 0.65 3.32
C ALA A 15 4.28 1.42 2.97
N ALA A 16 3.66 1.12 1.82
CA ALA A 16 2.39 1.73 1.43
C ALA A 16 1.28 1.43 2.45
N ARG A 17 1.19 0.17 2.92
CA ARG A 17 0.16 -0.25 3.89
C ARG A 17 0.30 0.49 5.22
N LYS A 18 1.52 0.58 5.75
CA LYS A 18 1.80 1.29 6.99
C LYS A 18 1.56 2.80 6.86
N ALA A 19 1.85 3.39 5.71
CA ALA A 19 1.53 4.79 5.43
C ALA A 19 0.01 5.04 5.51
N LEU A 20 -0.81 4.18 4.89
CA LEU A 20 -2.27 4.30 5.00
C LEU A 20 -2.78 4.02 6.43
N CYS A 21 -2.20 3.05 7.14
CA CYS A 21 -2.51 2.84 8.55
C CYS A 21 -2.20 4.08 9.39
N ALA A 22 -1.08 4.76 9.17
CA ALA A 22 -0.68 5.94 9.91
C ALA A 22 -1.70 7.09 9.79
N VAL A 23 -2.32 7.25 8.61
CA VAL A 23 -3.41 8.24 8.42
C VAL A 23 -4.58 7.94 9.35
N LEU A 24 -5.00 6.67 9.44
CA LEU A 24 -6.08 6.25 10.33
C LEU A 24 -5.69 6.38 11.81
N GLU A 25 -4.47 5.95 12.15
CA GLU A 25 -3.97 5.99 13.53
C GLU A 25 -3.86 7.44 14.05
N ASN A 26 -3.47 8.40 13.20
CA ASN A 26 -3.45 9.83 13.55
C ASN A 26 -4.84 10.39 13.92
N GLN A 27 -5.91 9.73 13.48
CA GLN A 27 -7.30 10.06 13.80
C GLN A 27 -7.86 9.25 14.98
N GLY A 28 -7.02 8.44 15.66
CA GLY A 28 -7.45 7.50 16.68
C GLY A 28 -8.19 6.27 16.15
N LEU A 29 -8.13 6.02 14.83
CA LEU A 29 -8.76 4.86 14.19
C LEU A 29 -7.76 3.70 14.06
N ARG A 30 -8.26 2.48 14.22
CA ARG A 30 -7.48 1.25 13.98
C ARG A 30 -8.24 0.32 13.06
N ALA A 31 -7.55 -0.20 12.04
CA ALA A 31 -8.11 -1.20 11.16
C ALA A 31 -8.52 -2.47 11.94
N SER A 32 -9.75 -2.92 11.72
CA SER A 32 -10.26 -4.14 12.35
C SER A 32 -9.68 -5.39 11.70
N SER A 33 -9.74 -6.55 12.38
CA SER A 33 -9.38 -7.84 11.77
C SER A 33 -10.29 -8.24 10.61
N ARG A 34 -11.50 -7.67 10.53
CA ARG A 34 -12.44 -7.85 9.42
C ARG A 34 -12.02 -6.98 8.25
N GLY A 35 -11.87 -7.60 7.07
CA GLY A 35 -11.47 -6.91 5.83
C GLY A 35 -9.96 -6.75 5.63
N GLY A 36 -9.13 -7.07 6.63
CA GLY A 36 -7.67 -7.08 6.48
C GLY A 36 -7.11 -5.77 5.88
N HIS A 37 -6.16 -5.89 4.95
CA HIS A 37 -5.50 -4.71 4.39
C HIS A 37 -6.38 -3.90 3.42
N ILE A 38 -7.42 -4.51 2.83
CA ILE A 38 -8.30 -3.76 1.91
C ILE A 38 -9.16 -2.75 2.67
N ALA A 39 -9.55 -3.06 3.91
CA ALA A 39 -10.31 -2.13 4.76
C ALA A 39 -9.54 -0.83 5.03
N VAL A 40 -8.21 -0.90 5.19
CA VAL A 40 -7.35 0.29 5.35
C VAL A 40 -7.44 1.19 4.11
N TYR A 41 -7.31 0.58 2.92
CA TYR A 41 -7.37 1.29 1.65
C TYR A 41 -8.74 1.90 1.39
N GLU A 42 -9.82 1.16 1.64
CA GLU A 42 -11.19 1.65 1.45
C GLU A 42 -11.49 2.80 2.41
N ALA A 43 -11.09 2.70 3.67
CA ALA A 43 -11.29 3.76 4.66
C ALA A 43 -10.53 5.04 4.29
N VAL A 44 -9.24 4.95 3.96
CA VAL A 44 -8.45 6.12 3.56
C VAL A 44 -8.95 6.68 2.23
N GLY A 45 -9.27 5.82 1.26
CA GLY A 45 -9.83 6.23 -0.03
C GLY A 45 -11.14 7.00 0.13
N ALA A 46 -12.05 6.55 1.00
CA ALA A 46 -13.32 7.23 1.26
C ALA A 46 -13.16 8.62 1.88
N GLN A 47 -12.04 8.89 2.57
CA GLN A 47 -11.75 10.20 3.16
C GLN A 47 -11.06 11.15 2.19
N LEU A 48 -10.22 10.62 1.29
CA LEU A 48 -9.29 11.41 0.48
C LEU A 48 -9.63 11.48 -1.01
N ASP A 49 -10.60 10.68 -1.47
CA ASP A 49 -11.10 10.69 -2.84
C ASP A 49 -12.50 11.29 -2.94
N PRO A 50 -12.72 12.33 -3.77
CA PRO A 50 -11.71 13.12 -4.51
C PRO A 50 -10.89 14.07 -3.61
N PRO A 51 -9.66 14.46 -4.00
CA PRO A 51 -9.05 14.26 -5.33
C PRO A 51 -7.98 13.17 -5.42
N LEU A 52 -7.63 12.49 -4.31
CA LEU A 52 -6.41 11.67 -4.23
C LEU A 52 -6.60 10.20 -4.64
N GLY A 53 -7.81 9.77 -5.01
CA GLY A 53 -8.09 8.36 -5.28
C GLY A 53 -7.27 7.75 -6.40
N GLN A 54 -6.89 8.52 -7.43
CA GLN A 54 -6.04 8.02 -8.52
C GLN A 54 -4.66 7.59 -8.03
N SER A 55 -4.07 8.36 -7.11
CA SER A 55 -2.75 8.09 -6.53
C SER A 55 -2.78 6.94 -5.52
N LEU A 56 -3.93 6.72 -4.87
CA LEU A 56 -4.13 5.62 -3.92
C LEU A 56 -4.49 4.29 -4.60
N ARG A 57 -5.17 4.35 -5.76
CA ARG A 57 -5.67 3.18 -6.52
C ARG A 57 -4.65 2.05 -6.75
N PRO A 58 -3.35 2.32 -6.99
CA PRO A 58 -2.36 1.25 -7.13
C PRO A 58 -2.32 0.26 -5.96
N PHE A 59 -2.67 0.69 -4.75
CA PHE A 59 -2.59 -0.14 -3.55
C PHE A 59 -3.34 -1.48 -3.67
N ASP A 60 -4.56 -1.50 -4.19
CA ASP A 60 -5.32 -2.75 -4.30
C ASP A 60 -4.73 -3.71 -5.34
N ARG A 61 -4.22 -3.19 -6.46
CA ARG A 61 -3.48 -4.00 -7.44
C ARG A 61 -2.19 -4.54 -6.82
N MET A 62 -1.49 -3.74 -6.02
CA MET A 62 -0.27 -4.15 -5.31
C MET A 62 -0.53 -5.23 -4.27
N ARG A 63 -1.64 -5.15 -3.51
CA ARG A 63 -2.06 -6.16 -2.53
C ARG A 63 -2.24 -7.53 -3.18
N ARG A 64 -2.94 -7.57 -4.32
CA ARG A 64 -3.12 -8.81 -5.11
C ARG A 64 -1.80 -9.35 -5.62
N ARG A 65 -0.95 -8.47 -6.17
CA ARG A 65 0.38 -8.82 -6.68
C ARG A 65 1.31 -9.36 -5.57
N ARG A 66 1.24 -8.82 -4.35
CA ARG A 66 1.99 -9.32 -3.18
C ARG A 66 1.55 -10.74 -2.81
N ASN A 67 0.23 -11.00 -2.85
CA ASN A 67 -0.29 -12.34 -2.60
C ASN A 67 0.18 -13.35 -3.67
N GLU A 68 0.17 -12.97 -4.95
CA GLU A 68 0.70 -13.81 -6.03
C GLU A 68 2.20 -14.10 -5.89
N ALA A 69 2.99 -13.11 -5.44
CA ALA A 69 4.43 -13.28 -5.23
C ALA A 69 4.74 -14.28 -4.10
N GLU A 70 3.95 -14.27 -3.03
CA GLU A 70 4.14 -15.14 -1.86
C GLU A 70 3.53 -16.53 -2.06
N TYR A 71 2.42 -16.62 -2.80
CA TYR A 71 1.70 -17.85 -3.10
C TYR A 71 1.57 -18.05 -4.61
N PRO A 72 2.69 -18.29 -5.33
CA PRO A 72 2.67 -18.45 -6.77
C PRO A 72 1.87 -19.69 -7.16
N ARG A 73 1.05 -19.56 -8.20
CA ARG A 73 0.37 -20.71 -8.81
C ARG A 73 1.31 -21.40 -9.79
N LEU A 74 1.05 -22.68 -10.07
CA LEU A 74 1.79 -23.39 -11.10
C LEU A 74 1.67 -22.65 -12.45
N GLY A 75 2.81 -22.33 -13.05
CA GLY A 75 2.87 -21.60 -14.32
C GLY A 75 2.80 -20.07 -14.20
N SER A 76 2.71 -19.50 -13.00
CA SER A 76 2.81 -18.05 -12.81
C SER A 76 4.20 -17.53 -13.24
N PRO A 77 4.29 -16.35 -13.90
CA PRO A 77 5.56 -15.71 -14.19
C PRO A 77 6.40 -15.52 -12.93
N ARG A 78 7.72 -15.69 -13.06
CA ARG A 78 8.64 -15.38 -11.94
C ARG A 78 8.57 -13.90 -11.61
N PHE A 79 8.52 -13.61 -10.32
CA PHE A 79 8.63 -12.25 -9.81
C PHE A 79 10.04 -11.70 -10.04
N SER A 80 10.14 -10.47 -10.52
CA SER A 80 11.42 -9.87 -10.92
C SER A 80 11.69 -8.55 -10.20
N ALA A 81 12.94 -8.07 -10.28
CA ALA A 81 13.30 -6.75 -9.75
C ALA A 81 12.56 -5.61 -10.49
N ASP A 82 12.16 -5.82 -11.75
CA ASP A 82 11.43 -4.83 -12.54
C ASP A 82 10.00 -4.65 -12.04
N ASP A 83 9.36 -5.71 -11.53
CA ASP A 83 8.05 -5.59 -10.86
C ASP A 83 8.12 -4.64 -9.66
N VAL A 84 9.20 -4.72 -8.88
CA VAL A 84 9.41 -3.85 -7.73
C VAL A 84 9.68 -2.41 -8.19
N ARG A 85 10.57 -2.22 -9.19
CA ARG A 85 10.87 -0.88 -9.75
C ARG A 85 9.63 -0.21 -10.31
N ALA A 86 8.77 -0.96 -10.99
CA ALA A 86 7.56 -0.45 -11.60
C ALA A 86 6.60 0.16 -10.57
N ASP A 87 6.60 -0.32 -9.32
CA ASP A 87 5.70 0.17 -8.27
C ASP A 87 6.34 1.07 -7.24
N MET A 88 7.66 1.21 -7.27
CA MET A 88 8.41 2.04 -6.32
C MET A 88 7.87 3.48 -6.29
N ALA A 89 7.77 4.13 -7.45
CA ALA A 89 7.23 5.48 -7.57
C ALA A 89 5.77 5.60 -7.10
N LYS A 90 4.98 4.52 -7.21
CA LYS A 90 3.58 4.52 -6.76
C LYS A 90 3.50 4.48 -5.22
N VAL A 91 4.39 3.73 -4.59
CA VAL A 91 4.48 3.68 -3.11
C VAL A 91 5.04 4.97 -2.56
N GLU A 92 6.06 5.55 -3.20
CA GLU A 92 6.58 6.87 -2.83
C GLU A 92 5.47 7.92 -2.82
N ALA A 93 4.61 7.94 -3.85
CA ALA A 93 3.45 8.83 -3.89
C ALA A 93 2.45 8.57 -2.75
N ILE A 94 2.17 7.31 -2.39
CA ILE A 94 1.28 6.97 -1.26
C ILE A 94 1.88 7.44 0.06
N VAL A 95 3.18 7.22 0.27
CA VAL A 95 3.90 7.65 1.48
C VAL A 95 3.89 9.18 1.57
N GLU A 96 4.18 9.88 0.49
CA GLU A 96 4.17 11.34 0.44
C GLU A 96 2.77 11.92 0.74
N ILE A 97 1.72 11.31 0.19
CA ILE A 97 0.34 11.67 0.49
C ILE A 97 0.06 11.49 1.99
N ALA A 98 0.39 10.33 2.56
CA ALA A 98 0.16 10.06 3.97
C ALA A 98 0.88 11.07 4.86
N THR A 99 2.15 11.37 4.58
CA THR A 99 2.93 12.39 5.30
C THR A 99 2.24 13.75 5.26
N LYS A 100 1.90 14.26 4.07
CA LYS A 100 1.25 15.58 3.91
C LYS A 100 -0.12 15.64 4.60
N VAL A 101 -0.89 14.56 4.51
CA VAL A 101 -2.22 14.48 5.12
C VAL A 101 -2.11 14.50 6.64
N ILE A 102 -1.19 13.71 7.22
CA ILE A 102 -0.95 13.68 8.67
C ILE A 102 -0.55 15.07 9.19
N ASP A 103 0.35 15.77 8.49
CA ASP A 103 0.78 17.12 8.88
C ASP A 103 -0.36 18.17 8.86
N GLN A 104 -1.42 17.91 8.10
CA GLN A 104 -2.61 18.79 8.00
C GLN A 104 -3.73 18.38 8.95
N MET A 105 -3.66 17.21 9.56
CA MET A 105 -4.64 16.71 10.50
C MET A 105 -4.30 17.17 11.92
N GLN A 106 -5.33 17.55 12.69
CA GLN A 106 -5.13 17.69 14.14
C GLN A 106 -4.93 16.28 14.72
N PRO A 107 -3.86 16.03 15.49
CA PRO A 107 -3.69 14.76 16.18
C PRO A 107 -4.84 14.55 17.19
N PHE A 108 -5.31 13.31 17.33
CA PHE A 108 -6.29 12.93 18.36
C PHE A 108 -5.66 12.87 19.76
#